data_AF-A0A9D5QUD6-F1
#
_entry.id   AF-A0A9D5QUD6-F1
#
_cell.length_a   1.000
_cell.length_b   1.000
_cell.length_c   1.000
_cell.angle_alpha   90.00
_cell.angle_beta   90.00
_cell.angle_gamma   90.00
#
_symmetry.space_group_name_H-M   'P 1'
#
loop_
_entity.id
_entity.type
_entity.pdbx_description
1 polymer ?
#
loop_
_entity_poly.entity_id
_entity_poly.type
_entity_poly.pdbx_seq_one_letter_code
_entity_poly.pdbx_strand_id
1 'polypeptide(L)'
;MWLTCSSVGRKLVMAITGACLVLFVTFHCLMNGVALFWPSGYNAVCEFLGANWYALVATVGLAALFIIHIIYALWLTVQNRNARGNDRYAVTATPKGVEWSSQNMLVLGIVVLAFLVVHLIQFWAKMQLQELLGTEYVHDGVEVAPAAGTLFIHLAFSQVWTPIVYIIGFVALWFHMNHGFWSMFQTAGWDNDTWLPRLKCISCWWTTIVVGLFIAQAIVFTVRANTNDFETEYKEYLEYKASEYALSTDDFNAGFPFSAPGCAGQAGCAAESTECGAKTCSPAACGKEVCQGPECSPAVCGKESCKGAQCDTEACGNPGCAK
;
A
#
# COMPACT_ATOMS: atom_id res chain seq x y z
N MET A 1 -17.65 -37.62 9.24
CA MET A 1 -16.53 -37.45 8.28
C MET A 1 -15.23 -37.41 9.07
N TRP A 2 -14.26 -38.29 8.81
CA TRP A 2 -13.08 -38.50 9.68
C TRP A 2 -12.22 -37.24 9.90
N LEU A 3 -12.21 -36.32 8.91
CA LEU A 3 -11.48 -35.05 8.95
C LEU A 3 -11.97 -34.09 10.05
N THR A 4 -13.27 -34.10 10.37
CA THR A 4 -13.86 -33.23 11.41
C THR A 4 -14.10 -33.96 12.72
N CYS A 5 -14.24 -35.28 12.71
CA CYS A 5 -14.60 -36.07 13.89
C CYS A 5 -13.39 -36.58 14.70
N SER A 6 -12.20 -36.68 14.11
CA SER A 6 -11.00 -37.19 14.80
C SER A 6 -10.04 -36.06 15.21
N SER A 7 -9.25 -36.28 16.26
CA SER A 7 -8.18 -35.35 16.67
C SER A 7 -7.05 -35.28 15.62
N VAL A 8 -6.79 -36.39 14.93
CA VAL A 8 -5.80 -36.51 13.86
C VAL A 8 -6.24 -35.73 12.62
N GLY A 9 -7.48 -35.92 12.17
CA GLY A 9 -8.04 -35.20 11.02
C GLY A 9 -8.00 -33.68 11.18
N ARG A 10 -8.30 -33.17 12.39
CA ARG A 10 -8.23 -31.74 12.67
C ARG A 10 -6.81 -31.17 12.61
N LYS A 11 -5.82 -31.90 13.12
CA LYS A 11 -4.42 -31.50 12.99
C LYS A 11 -3.98 -31.51 11.52
N LEU A 12 -4.41 -32.50 10.74
CA LEU A 12 -4.09 -32.56 9.31
C LEU A 12 -4.62 -31.33 8.54
N VAL A 13 -5.87 -30.93 8.78
CA VAL A 13 -6.43 -29.70 8.16
C VAL A 13 -5.65 -28.46 8.60
N MET A 14 -5.28 -28.37 9.88
CA MET A 14 -4.43 -27.28 10.39
C MET A 14 -3.07 -27.23 9.69
N ALA A 15 -2.44 -28.39 9.48
CA ALA A 15 -1.15 -28.51 8.80
C ALA A 15 -1.23 -28.12 7.31
N ILE A 16 -2.26 -28.58 6.59
CA ILE A 16 -2.44 -28.27 5.16
C ILE A 16 -2.69 -26.77 4.96
N THR A 17 -3.62 -26.19 5.74
CA THR A 17 -3.89 -24.75 5.67
C THR A 17 -2.65 -23.93 6.04
N GLY A 18 -1.92 -24.33 7.08
CA GLY A 18 -0.65 -23.71 7.46
C GLY A 18 0.41 -23.77 6.35
N ALA A 19 0.54 -24.92 5.66
CA ALA A 19 1.47 -25.07 4.55
C ALA A 19 1.14 -24.13 3.38
N CYS A 20 -0.14 -24.01 3.01
CA CYS A 20 -0.56 -23.06 1.98
C CYS A 20 -0.29 -21.60 2.38
N LEU A 21 -0.53 -21.23 3.64
CA LEU A 21 -0.24 -19.88 4.15
C LEU A 21 1.26 -19.59 4.18
N VAL A 22 2.10 -20.56 4.54
CA VAL A 22 3.57 -20.46 4.45
C VAL A 22 4.01 -20.18 3.01
N LEU A 23 3.48 -20.93 2.03
CA LEU A 23 3.79 -20.70 0.62
C LEU A 23 3.35 -19.29 0.18
N PHE A 24 2.15 -18.86 0.57
CA PHE A 24 1.67 -17.51 0.29
C PHE A 24 2.58 -16.43 0.88
N VAL A 25 2.94 -16.52 2.17
CA VAL A 25 3.82 -15.54 2.83
C VAL A 25 5.21 -15.51 2.18
N THR A 26 5.71 -16.66 1.72
CA THR A 26 6.97 -16.75 0.95
C THR A 26 6.87 -15.97 -0.35
N PHE A 27 5.84 -16.28 -1.16
CA PHE A 27 5.59 -15.59 -2.42
C PHE A 27 5.41 -14.08 -2.21
N HIS A 28 4.64 -13.71 -1.19
CA HIS A 28 4.38 -12.32 -0.82
C HIS A 28 5.67 -11.58 -0.45
N CYS A 29 6.57 -12.20 0.32
CA CYS A 29 7.88 -11.63 0.66
C CYS A 29 8.75 -11.37 -0.56
N LEU A 30 8.79 -12.34 -1.50
CA LEU A 30 9.62 -12.26 -2.71
C LEU A 30 9.09 -11.19 -3.66
N MET A 31 7.78 -11.16 -3.86
CA MET A 31 7.10 -10.14 -4.67
C MET A 31 7.33 -8.74 -4.11
N ASN A 32 7.14 -8.53 -2.81
CA ASN A 32 7.41 -7.22 -2.19
C ASN A 32 8.90 -6.83 -2.30
N GLY A 33 9.81 -7.81 -2.38
CA GLY A 33 11.22 -7.58 -2.64
C GLY A 33 11.49 -6.87 -3.98
N VAL A 34 10.62 -7.00 -4.98
CA VAL A 34 10.75 -6.30 -6.26
C VAL A 34 10.72 -4.79 -6.05
N ALA A 35 9.88 -4.28 -5.15
CA ALA A 35 9.79 -2.85 -4.85
C ALA A 35 11.09 -2.24 -4.29
N LEU A 36 12.01 -3.07 -3.76
CA LEU A 36 13.29 -2.58 -3.25
C LEU A 36 14.24 -2.15 -4.38
N PHE A 37 14.24 -2.88 -5.50
CA PHE A 37 15.24 -2.70 -6.55
C PHE A 37 14.64 -2.26 -7.89
N TRP A 38 13.35 -2.48 -8.10
CA TRP A 38 12.65 -2.14 -9.33
C TRP A 38 11.22 -1.64 -9.05
N PRO A 39 11.05 -0.36 -8.66
CA PRO A 39 9.75 0.22 -8.32
C PRO A 39 8.69 0.07 -9.43
N SER A 40 9.05 0.39 -10.68
CA SER A 40 8.13 0.21 -11.82
C SER A 40 7.78 -1.25 -12.08
N GLY A 41 8.73 -2.18 -11.85
CA GLY A 41 8.46 -3.61 -11.89
C GLY A 41 7.46 -4.06 -10.83
N TYR A 42 7.50 -3.48 -9.63
CA TYR A 42 6.51 -3.77 -8.59
C TYR A 42 5.12 -3.30 -9.00
N ASN A 43 4.98 -2.09 -9.58
CA ASN A 43 3.70 -1.60 -10.07
C ASN A 43 3.13 -2.50 -11.19
N ALA A 44 3.96 -3.00 -12.10
CA ALA A 44 3.53 -3.99 -13.10
C ALA A 44 3.07 -5.32 -12.46
N VAL A 45 3.69 -5.74 -11.36
CA VAL A 45 3.23 -6.90 -10.59
C VAL A 45 1.90 -6.61 -9.90
N CYS A 46 1.69 -5.40 -9.38
CA CYS A 46 0.42 -4.97 -8.79
C CYS A 46 -0.70 -4.95 -9.83
N GLU A 47 -0.43 -4.48 -11.05
CA GLU A 47 -1.37 -4.53 -12.17
C GLU A 47 -1.71 -5.98 -12.57
N PHE A 48 -0.70 -6.84 -12.69
CA PHE A 48 -0.90 -8.27 -12.96
C PHE A 48 -1.75 -8.95 -11.86
N LEU A 49 -1.45 -8.68 -10.58
CA LEU A 49 -2.17 -9.26 -9.45
C LEU A 49 -3.37 -8.42 -8.99
N GLY A 50 -3.83 -7.47 -9.82
CA GLY A 50 -5.02 -6.65 -9.60
C GLY A 50 -6.31 -7.46 -9.57
N ALA A 51 -7.45 -6.85 -9.86
CA ALA A 51 -8.77 -7.50 -9.87
C ALA A 51 -9.01 -8.41 -11.10
N ASN A 52 -7.95 -9.05 -11.60
CA ASN A 52 -8.02 -10.08 -12.64
C ASN A 52 -8.70 -11.35 -12.10
N TRP A 53 -9.47 -12.06 -12.94
CA TRP A 53 -10.28 -13.21 -12.51
C TRP A 53 -9.50 -14.28 -11.74
N TYR A 54 -8.26 -14.58 -12.17
CA TYR A 54 -7.42 -15.59 -11.53
C TYR A 54 -6.90 -15.12 -10.17
N ALA A 55 -6.57 -13.83 -10.05
CA ALA A 55 -6.13 -13.21 -8.81
C ALA A 55 -7.29 -13.15 -7.81
N LEU A 56 -8.51 -12.86 -8.26
CA LEU A 56 -9.71 -12.88 -7.43
C LEU A 56 -10.03 -14.30 -6.91
N VAL A 57 -9.94 -15.31 -7.77
CA VAL A 57 -10.09 -16.72 -7.35
C VAL A 57 -9.03 -17.07 -6.30
N ALA A 58 -7.78 -16.67 -6.51
CA ALA A 58 -6.70 -16.87 -5.55
C ALA A 58 -6.96 -16.13 -4.22
N THR A 59 -7.42 -14.87 -4.25
CA THR A 59 -7.77 -14.07 -3.07
C THR A 59 -8.90 -14.73 -2.27
N VAL A 60 -9.98 -15.17 -2.92
CA VAL A 60 -11.10 -15.85 -2.25
C VAL A 60 -10.65 -17.19 -1.68
N GLY A 61 -9.84 -17.96 -2.42
CA GLY A 61 -9.25 -19.21 -1.95
C GLY A 61 -8.36 -19.02 -0.72
N LEU A 62 -7.50 -17.99 -0.74
CA LEU A 62 -6.63 -17.64 0.38
C LEU A 62 -7.43 -17.19 1.60
N ALA A 63 -8.46 -16.35 1.40
CA ALA A 63 -9.37 -15.93 2.47
C ALA A 63 -10.07 -17.14 3.11
N ALA A 64 -10.56 -18.08 2.30
CA ALA A 64 -11.15 -19.32 2.80
C ALA A 64 -10.14 -20.16 3.59
N LEU A 65 -8.91 -20.35 3.08
CA LEU A 65 -7.84 -21.07 3.79
C LEU A 65 -7.53 -20.42 5.14
N PHE A 66 -7.44 -19.09 5.19
CA PHE A 66 -7.18 -18.34 6.41
C PHE A 66 -8.32 -18.47 7.44
N ILE A 67 -9.58 -18.38 7.00
CA ILE A 67 -10.75 -18.58 7.86
C ILE A 67 -10.78 -20.01 8.42
N ILE A 68 -10.57 -21.01 7.57
CA ILE A 68 -10.51 -22.43 7.99
C ILE A 68 -9.38 -22.63 9.00
N HIS A 69 -8.20 -22.04 8.76
CA HIS A 69 -7.07 -22.10 9.66
C HIS A 69 -7.43 -21.56 11.05
N ILE A 70 -8.09 -20.40 11.13
CA ILE A 70 -8.54 -19.81 12.40
C ILE A 70 -9.57 -20.69 13.11
N ILE A 71 -10.57 -21.19 12.39
CA ILE A 71 -11.62 -22.04 12.98
C ILE A 71 -11.00 -23.29 13.61
N TYR A 72 -10.10 -23.98 12.89
CA TYR A 72 -9.43 -25.17 13.41
C TYR A 72 -8.44 -24.84 14.52
N ALA A 73 -7.73 -23.71 14.45
CA ALA A 73 -6.83 -23.25 15.52
C ALA A 73 -7.60 -23.00 16.82
N LEU A 74 -8.76 -22.32 16.75
CA LEU A 74 -9.62 -22.08 17.91
C LEU A 74 -10.19 -23.40 18.46
N TRP A 75 -10.66 -24.28 17.58
CA TRP A 75 -11.19 -25.57 17.99
C TRP A 75 -10.13 -26.42 18.71
N LEU A 76 -8.92 -26.52 18.15
CA LEU A 76 -7.81 -27.21 18.77
C LEU A 76 -7.39 -26.56 20.09
N THR A 77 -7.42 -25.22 20.17
CA THR A 77 -7.08 -24.50 21.40
C THR A 77 -8.06 -24.80 22.52
N VAL A 78 -9.38 -24.76 22.23
CA VAL A 78 -10.41 -25.12 23.20
C VAL A 78 -10.29 -26.60 23.59
N GLN A 79 -10.06 -27.49 22.64
CA GLN A 79 -9.87 -28.91 22.95
C GLN A 79 -8.65 -29.15 23.84
N ASN A 80 -7.50 -28.55 23.53
CA ASN A 80 -6.28 -28.66 24.33
C ASN A 80 -6.47 -28.07 25.73
N ARG A 81 -7.22 -26.98 25.85
CA ARG A 81 -7.56 -26.36 27.14
C ARG A 81 -8.49 -27.25 27.97
N ASN A 82 -9.51 -27.85 27.34
CA ASN A 82 -10.42 -28.77 28.02
C ASN A 82 -9.69 -30.05 28.48
N ALA A 83 -8.77 -30.57 27.67
CA ALA A 83 -7.98 -31.76 28.01
C ALA A 83 -6.98 -31.51 29.15
N ARG A 84 -6.52 -30.27 29.35
CA ARG A 84 -5.67 -29.88 30.49
C ARG A 84 -6.43 -29.75 31.82
N GLY A 85 -7.77 -29.68 31.79
CA GLY A 85 -8.58 -29.51 33.00
C GLY A 85 -8.37 -28.14 33.69
N ASN A 86 -8.85 -28.01 34.92
CA ASN A 86 -8.78 -26.76 35.70
C ASN A 86 -7.45 -26.59 36.46
N ASP A 87 -6.55 -27.57 36.37
CA ASP A 87 -5.27 -27.64 37.09
C ASP A 87 -4.18 -26.80 36.42
N ARG A 88 -4.42 -25.49 36.35
CA ARG A 88 -3.51 -24.51 35.73
C ARG A 88 -2.14 -24.41 36.43
N TYR A 89 -2.00 -24.99 37.63
CA TYR A 89 -0.83 -24.83 38.51
C TYR A 89 -0.33 -26.12 39.19
N ALA A 90 -0.84 -27.30 38.84
CA ALA A 90 -0.39 -28.55 39.48
C ALA A 90 1.09 -28.88 39.18
N VAL A 91 1.62 -28.40 38.04
CA VAL A 91 3.03 -28.52 37.66
C VAL A 91 3.48 -27.22 36.99
N THR A 92 4.31 -26.42 37.65
CA THR A 92 4.94 -25.21 37.09
C THR A 92 6.17 -25.53 36.24
N ALA A 93 6.66 -26.77 36.30
CA ALA A 93 7.77 -27.23 35.47
C ALA A 93 7.30 -27.43 34.02
N THR A 94 7.75 -26.57 33.12
CA THR A 94 7.65 -26.84 31.67
C THR A 94 8.44 -28.10 31.34
N PRO A 95 7.82 -29.14 30.77
CA PRO A 95 8.54 -30.34 30.35
C PRO A 95 9.70 -29.98 29.42
N LYS A 96 10.85 -30.67 29.57
CA LYS A 96 12.03 -30.44 28.72
C LYS A 96 11.62 -30.57 27.23
N GLY A 97 11.81 -29.50 26.46
CA GLY A 97 11.55 -29.47 25.01
C GLY A 97 10.26 -28.79 24.56
N VAL A 98 9.46 -28.21 25.46
CA VAL A 98 8.29 -27.38 25.08
C VAL A 98 8.72 -25.94 24.84
N GLU A 99 8.55 -25.44 23.61
CA GLU A 99 8.89 -24.06 23.26
C GLU A 99 7.82 -23.06 23.74
N TRP A 100 8.25 -21.86 24.14
CA TRP A 100 7.36 -20.78 24.56
C TRP A 100 6.35 -20.40 23.47
N SER A 101 6.77 -20.41 22.20
CA SER A 101 5.92 -20.18 21.02
C SER A 101 4.71 -21.12 21.03
N SER A 102 4.95 -22.42 21.25
CA SER A 102 3.91 -23.46 21.30
C SER A 102 2.90 -23.26 22.42
N GLN A 103 3.30 -22.63 23.53
CA GLN A 103 2.43 -22.32 24.66
C GLN A 103 1.56 -21.09 24.42
N ASN A 104 2.00 -20.18 23.54
CA ASN A 104 1.37 -18.89 23.29
C ASN A 104 0.80 -18.77 21.86
N MET A 105 0.65 -19.88 21.13
CA MET A 105 0.20 -19.88 19.72
C MET A 105 -1.10 -19.12 19.48
N LEU A 106 -2.09 -19.21 20.40
CA LEU A 106 -3.33 -18.44 20.28
C LEU A 106 -3.08 -16.93 20.37
N VAL A 107 -2.26 -16.50 21.34
CA VAL A 107 -1.95 -15.08 21.56
C VAL A 107 -1.18 -14.54 20.35
N LEU A 108 -0.17 -15.28 19.88
CA LEU A 108 0.57 -14.94 18.67
C LEU A 108 -0.37 -14.84 17.45
N GLY A 109 -1.31 -15.77 17.30
CA GLY A 109 -2.32 -15.73 16.24
C GLY A 109 -3.22 -14.49 16.30
N ILE A 110 -3.61 -14.04 17.49
CA ILE A 110 -4.39 -12.80 17.67
C ILE A 110 -3.57 -11.56 17.25
N VAL A 111 -2.29 -11.49 17.63
CA VAL A 111 -1.41 -10.39 17.22
C VAL A 111 -1.22 -10.37 15.70
N VAL A 112 -1.01 -11.54 15.08
CA VAL A 112 -0.92 -11.68 13.62
C VAL A 112 -2.23 -11.26 12.94
N LEU A 113 -3.39 -11.60 13.50
CA LEU A 113 -4.69 -11.18 12.97
C LEU A 113 -4.87 -9.65 13.05
N ALA A 114 -4.49 -9.02 14.17
CA ALA A 114 -4.54 -7.58 14.31
C ALA A 114 -3.62 -6.86 13.31
N PHE A 115 -2.39 -7.37 13.13
CA PHE A 115 -1.49 -6.92 12.08
C PHE A 115 -2.11 -7.07 10.68
N LEU A 116 -2.72 -8.22 10.39
CA LEU A 116 -3.35 -8.48 9.09
C LEU A 116 -4.48 -7.49 8.78
N VAL A 117 -5.30 -7.12 9.76
CA VAL A 117 -6.36 -6.11 9.56
C VAL A 117 -5.77 -4.77 9.12
N VAL A 118 -4.74 -4.29 9.82
CA VAL A 118 -4.04 -3.05 9.45
C VAL A 118 -3.46 -3.17 8.05
N HIS A 119 -2.78 -4.28 7.76
CA HIS A 119 -2.20 -4.56 6.46
C HIS A 119 -3.23 -4.56 5.31
N LEU A 120 -4.39 -5.21 5.51
CA LEU A 120 -5.45 -5.26 4.52
C LEU A 120 -6.09 -3.88 4.28
N ILE A 121 -6.22 -3.05 5.32
CA ILE A 121 -6.73 -1.68 5.18
C ILE A 121 -5.75 -0.80 4.38
N GLN A 122 -4.45 -0.94 4.64
CA GLN A 122 -3.43 -0.11 3.99
C GLN A 122 -3.20 -0.48 2.52
N PHE A 123 -3.32 -1.77 2.17
CA PHE A 123 -3.00 -2.26 0.82
C PHE A 123 -4.20 -2.83 0.10
N TRP A 124 -4.73 -3.97 0.52
CA TRP A 124 -5.81 -4.66 -0.21
C TRP A 124 -7.04 -3.78 -0.45
N ALA A 125 -7.46 -3.02 0.57
CA ALA A 125 -8.62 -2.14 0.51
C ALA A 125 -8.42 -0.91 -0.41
N LYS A 126 -7.16 -0.49 -0.62
CA LYS A 126 -6.79 0.64 -1.50
C LYS A 126 -6.43 0.20 -2.92
N MET A 127 -6.11 -1.08 -3.10
CA MET A 127 -5.69 -1.66 -4.38
C MET A 127 -6.82 -2.52 -4.97
N GLN A 128 -6.77 -3.85 -4.77
CA GLN A 128 -7.69 -4.80 -5.40
C GLN A 128 -9.17 -4.52 -5.08
N LEU A 129 -9.50 -4.02 -3.88
CA LEU A 129 -10.89 -3.64 -3.57
C LEU A 129 -11.36 -2.41 -4.35
N GLN A 130 -10.51 -1.39 -4.52
CA GLN A 130 -10.86 -0.19 -5.29
C GLN A 130 -11.11 -0.56 -6.76
N GLU A 131 -10.22 -1.38 -7.32
CA GLU A 131 -10.35 -1.89 -8.68
C GLU A 131 -11.64 -2.71 -8.88
N LEU A 132 -12.01 -3.56 -7.91
CA LEU A 132 -13.27 -4.30 -7.92
C LEU A 132 -14.51 -3.41 -7.89
N LEU A 133 -14.44 -2.28 -7.18
CA LEU A 133 -15.54 -1.33 -7.05
C LEU A 133 -15.59 -0.34 -8.22
N GLY A 134 -14.58 -0.34 -9.10
CA GLY A 134 -14.44 0.65 -10.16
C GLY A 134 -14.22 2.06 -9.63
N THR A 135 -13.57 2.17 -8.46
CA THR A 135 -13.24 3.46 -7.81
C THR A 135 -11.74 3.64 -7.73
N GLU A 136 -11.28 4.90 -7.66
CA GLU A 136 -9.88 5.23 -7.37
C GLU A 136 -9.72 5.74 -5.94
N TYR A 137 -8.55 5.53 -5.36
CA TYR A 137 -8.22 6.13 -4.05
C TYR A 137 -7.78 7.57 -4.26
N VAL A 138 -8.39 8.53 -3.55
CA VAL A 138 -8.00 9.95 -3.65
C VAL A 138 -6.98 10.30 -2.57
N HIS A 139 -5.81 10.78 -2.97
CA HIS A 139 -4.80 11.35 -2.09
C HIS A 139 -4.60 12.83 -2.44
N ASP A 140 -4.82 13.73 -1.48
CA ASP A 140 -4.63 15.18 -1.65
C ASP A 140 -5.33 15.77 -2.89
N GLY A 141 -6.51 15.24 -3.21
CA GLY A 141 -7.33 15.67 -4.36
C GLY A 141 -6.96 15.02 -5.69
N VAL A 142 -5.98 14.11 -5.71
CA VAL A 142 -5.54 13.38 -6.90
C VAL A 142 -5.96 11.92 -6.81
N GLU A 143 -6.53 11.41 -7.90
CA GLU A 143 -6.89 10.00 -8.01
C GLU A 143 -5.64 9.14 -8.22
N VAL A 144 -5.54 8.09 -7.40
CA VAL A 144 -4.45 7.13 -7.40
C VAL A 144 -4.96 5.80 -7.92
N ALA A 145 -4.40 5.38 -9.04
CA ALA A 145 -4.68 4.10 -9.67
C ALA A 145 -4.39 2.93 -8.72
N PRO A 146 -5.26 1.90 -8.65
CA PRO A 146 -5.06 0.72 -7.81
C PRO A 146 -3.73 -0.03 -8.04
N ALA A 147 -3.17 0.09 -9.25
CA ALA A 147 -1.89 -0.51 -9.63
C ALA A 147 -0.65 0.27 -9.13
N ALA A 148 -0.81 1.47 -8.57
CA ALA A 148 0.28 2.30 -8.05
C ALA A 148 0.78 1.78 -6.68
N GLY A 149 1.24 0.54 -6.64
CA GLY A 149 1.67 -0.15 -5.43
C GLY A 149 2.79 0.55 -4.67
N THR A 150 3.78 1.12 -5.38
CA THR A 150 4.89 1.86 -4.75
C THR A 150 4.40 3.11 -4.01
N LEU A 151 3.42 3.82 -4.58
CA LEU A 151 2.76 4.96 -3.95
C LEU A 151 2.01 4.53 -2.69
N PHE A 152 1.28 3.41 -2.71
CA PHE A 152 0.62 2.90 -1.49
C PHE A 152 1.61 2.46 -0.40
N ILE A 153 2.75 1.85 -0.78
CA ILE A 153 3.85 1.55 0.17
C ILE A 153 4.34 2.83 0.81
N HIS A 154 4.61 3.86 0.02
CA HIS A 154 5.03 5.16 0.54
C HIS A 154 4.01 5.73 1.52
N LEU A 155 2.74 5.83 1.12
CA LEU A 155 1.69 6.41 1.95
C LEU A 155 1.54 5.67 3.28
N ALA A 156 1.67 4.35 3.29
CA ALA A 156 1.65 3.57 4.52
C ALA A 156 2.89 3.86 5.40
N PHE A 157 4.10 3.78 4.85
CA PHE A 157 5.35 3.87 5.60
C PHE A 157 5.85 5.29 5.88
N SER A 158 5.21 6.32 5.32
CA SER A 158 5.36 7.73 5.73
C SER A 158 4.89 7.95 7.17
N GLN A 159 3.97 7.12 7.65
CA GLN A 159 3.40 7.23 8.98
C GLN A 159 4.31 6.54 10.01
N VAL A 160 4.81 7.29 10.99
CA VAL A 160 5.76 6.81 12.02
C VAL A 160 5.26 5.57 12.76
N TRP A 161 3.95 5.42 12.94
CA TRP A 161 3.36 4.28 13.65
C TRP A 161 3.37 2.98 12.82
N THR A 162 3.38 3.06 11.49
CA THR A 162 3.31 1.90 10.58
C THR A 162 4.46 0.92 10.79
N PRO A 163 5.76 1.31 10.73
CA PRO A 163 6.85 0.38 10.95
C PRO A 163 6.82 -0.26 12.35
N ILE A 164 6.33 0.47 13.36
CA ILE A 164 6.22 -0.06 14.74
C ILE A 164 5.21 -1.22 14.77
N VAL A 165 4.00 -1.01 14.23
CA VAL A 165 2.96 -2.04 14.17
C VAL A 165 3.42 -3.24 13.33
N TYR A 166 4.09 -2.97 12.21
CA TYR A 166 4.59 -4.01 11.31
C TYR A 166 5.67 -4.87 11.97
N ILE A 167 6.64 -4.26 12.67
CA ILE A 167 7.69 -5.00 13.37
C ILE A 167 7.09 -5.87 14.49
N ILE A 168 6.11 -5.37 15.25
CA ILE A 168 5.41 -6.18 16.26
C ILE A 168 4.71 -7.38 15.60
N GLY A 169 3.99 -7.14 14.50
CA GLY A 169 3.34 -8.18 13.71
C GLY A 169 4.33 -9.22 13.17
N PHE A 170 5.47 -8.78 12.64
CA PHE A 170 6.53 -9.62 12.10
C PHE A 170 7.21 -10.48 13.17
N VAL A 171 7.46 -9.94 14.36
CA VAL A 171 7.99 -10.74 15.48
C VAL A 171 6.97 -11.80 15.92
N ALA A 172 5.68 -11.45 16.01
CA ALA A 172 4.64 -12.43 16.31
C ALA A 172 4.54 -13.51 15.22
N LEU A 173 4.62 -13.11 13.95
CA LEU A 173 4.63 -14.01 12.80
C LEU A 173 5.87 -14.92 12.81
N TRP A 174 7.04 -14.43 13.23
CA TRP A 174 8.24 -15.23 13.40
C TRP A 174 8.02 -16.37 14.38
N PHE A 175 7.52 -16.09 15.59
CA PHE A 175 7.25 -17.16 16.56
C PHE A 175 6.18 -18.13 16.07
N HIS A 176 5.12 -17.61 15.45
CA HIS A 176 4.00 -18.41 14.95
C HIS A 176 4.47 -19.35 13.84
N MET A 177 5.18 -18.83 12.84
CA MET A 177 5.62 -19.57 11.66
C MET A 177 6.80 -20.49 11.98
N ASN A 178 7.72 -20.08 12.85
CA ASN A 178 8.82 -20.93 13.30
C ASN A 178 8.30 -22.20 13.99
N HIS A 179 7.23 -22.11 14.78
CA HIS A 179 6.58 -23.30 15.33
C HIS A 179 5.75 -24.04 14.28
N GLY A 180 4.89 -23.31 13.55
CA GLY A 180 3.96 -23.86 12.57
C GLY A 180 4.65 -24.70 11.49
N PHE A 181 5.77 -24.22 10.96
CA PHE A 181 6.48 -24.84 9.84
C PHE A 181 7.01 -26.23 10.19
N TRP A 182 7.73 -26.44 11.30
CA TRP A 182 8.17 -27.81 11.63
C TRP A 182 7.00 -28.68 12.13
N SER A 183 6.00 -28.09 12.80
CA SER A 183 4.86 -28.83 13.36
C SER A 183 3.95 -29.44 12.28
N MET A 184 3.87 -28.84 11.08
CA MET A 184 3.09 -29.38 9.98
C MET A 184 3.71 -30.67 9.44
N PHE A 185 5.05 -30.75 9.38
CA PHE A 185 5.75 -31.98 8.99
C PHE A 185 5.59 -33.07 10.04
N GLN A 186 5.57 -32.71 11.33
CA GLN A 186 5.25 -33.66 12.38
C GLN A 186 3.85 -34.24 12.20
N THR A 187 2.88 -33.40 11.87
CA THR A 187 1.51 -33.85 11.61
C THR A 187 1.41 -34.75 10.38
N ALA A 188 2.25 -34.51 9.37
CA ALA A 188 2.34 -35.36 8.18
C ALA A 188 3.08 -36.69 8.42
N GLY A 189 3.68 -36.91 9.60
CA GLY A 189 4.42 -38.12 9.95
C GLY A 189 5.90 -38.09 9.58
N TRP A 190 6.46 -36.92 9.25
CA TRP A 190 7.89 -36.75 9.00
C TRP A 190 8.62 -36.29 10.28
N ASP A 191 8.62 -37.13 11.32
CA ASP A 191 9.07 -36.75 12.67
C ASP A 191 10.02 -37.75 13.36
N ASN A 192 10.71 -38.60 12.61
CA ASN A 192 11.74 -39.47 13.20
C ASN A 192 12.87 -38.68 13.89
N ASP A 193 13.61 -39.35 14.77
CA ASP A 193 14.66 -38.77 15.61
C ASP A 193 15.80 -38.08 14.83
N THR A 194 15.95 -38.39 13.55
CA THR A 194 16.95 -37.74 12.69
C THR A 194 16.40 -36.48 12.02
N TRP A 195 15.17 -36.53 11.51
CA TRP A 195 14.60 -35.46 10.70
C TRP A 195 13.90 -34.38 11.52
N LEU A 196 13.24 -34.72 12.63
CA LEU A 196 12.56 -33.72 13.43
C LEU A 196 13.50 -32.61 13.94
N PRO A 197 14.72 -32.91 14.46
CA PRO A 197 15.69 -31.86 14.82
C PRO A 197 16.12 -31.01 13.62
N ARG A 198 16.28 -31.62 12.43
CA ARG A 198 16.66 -30.91 11.21
C ARG A 198 15.54 -29.97 10.73
N LEU A 199 14.30 -30.43 10.75
CA LEU A 199 13.13 -29.63 10.37
C LEU A 199 12.94 -28.43 11.29
N LYS A 200 13.19 -28.59 12.60
CA LYS A 200 13.22 -27.46 13.54
C LYS A 200 14.32 -26.45 13.21
N CYS A 201 15.52 -26.92 12.87
CA CYS A 201 16.62 -26.06 12.44
C CYS A 201 16.29 -25.32 11.13
N ILE A 202 15.77 -26.03 10.12
CA ILE A 202 15.33 -25.46 8.85
C ILE A 202 14.23 -24.42 9.08
N SER A 203 13.24 -24.73 9.92
CA SER A 203 12.17 -23.82 10.29
C SER A 203 12.70 -22.51 10.84
N CYS A 204 13.66 -22.59 11.76
CA CYS A 204 14.28 -21.42 12.39
C CYS A 204 15.01 -20.56 11.36
N TRP A 205 15.88 -21.16 10.54
CA TRP A 205 16.61 -20.43 9.51
C TRP A 205 15.68 -19.80 8.48
N TRP A 206 14.78 -20.60 7.92
CA TRP A 206 13.86 -20.16 6.87
C TRP A 206 12.95 -19.04 7.37
N THR A 207 12.33 -19.21 8.56
CA THR A 207 11.46 -18.19 9.16
C THR A 207 12.23 -16.91 9.48
N THR A 208 13.46 -17.03 9.99
CA THR A 208 14.33 -15.88 10.28
C THR A 208 14.69 -15.11 9.01
N ILE A 209 14.98 -15.80 7.91
CA ILE A 209 15.28 -15.14 6.64
C ILE A 209 14.05 -14.40 6.11
N VAL A 210 12.89 -15.07 6.03
CA VAL A 210 11.66 -14.46 5.49
C VAL A 210 11.23 -13.25 6.33
N VAL A 211 11.19 -13.38 7.65
CA VAL A 211 10.81 -12.26 8.52
C VAL A 211 11.89 -11.16 8.52
N GLY A 212 13.17 -11.53 8.47
CA GLY A 212 14.26 -10.57 8.33
C GLY A 212 14.15 -9.74 7.06
N LEU A 213 13.75 -10.36 5.94
CA LEU A 213 13.49 -9.65 4.69
C LEU A 213 12.29 -8.71 4.80
N PHE A 214 11.18 -9.11 5.44
CA PHE A 214 10.06 -8.21 5.70
C PHE A 214 10.43 -7.02 6.58
N ILE A 215 11.24 -7.24 7.62
CA ILE A 215 11.72 -6.16 8.48
C ILE A 215 12.64 -5.22 7.68
N ALA A 216 13.55 -5.77 6.86
CA ALA A 216 14.41 -4.97 6.00
C ALA A 216 13.58 -4.12 5.01
N GLN A 217 12.54 -4.72 4.40
CA GLN A 217 11.58 -4.02 3.54
C GLN A 217 10.91 -2.87 4.28
N ALA A 218 10.33 -3.11 5.46
CA ALA A 218 9.69 -2.08 6.27
C ALA A 218 10.64 -0.92 6.61
N ILE A 219 11.90 -1.21 6.97
CA ILE A 219 12.91 -0.19 7.26
C ILE A 219 13.24 0.61 6.00
N VAL A 220 13.54 -0.05 4.89
CA VAL A 220 13.91 0.62 3.64
C VAL A 220 12.77 1.48 3.12
N PHE A 221 11.53 0.98 3.15
CA PHE A 221 10.36 1.73 2.75
C PHE A 221 10.09 2.92 3.66
N THR A 222 10.29 2.78 4.97
CA THR A 222 10.18 3.91 5.92
C THR A 222 11.23 4.97 5.61
N VAL A 223 12.49 4.58 5.37
CA VAL A 223 13.56 5.53 5.05
C VAL A 223 13.24 6.25 3.74
N ARG A 224 12.94 5.52 2.67
CA ARG A 224 12.56 6.10 1.37
C ARG A 224 11.33 6.99 1.44
N ALA A 225 10.38 6.63 2.31
CA ALA A 225 9.18 7.44 2.50
C ALA A 225 9.43 8.75 3.25
N ASN A 226 10.60 8.91 3.88
CA ASN A 226 10.99 10.11 4.59
C ASN A 226 12.22 10.80 3.94
N THR A 227 12.60 10.40 2.72
CA THR A 227 13.60 11.09 1.88
C THR A 227 12.95 11.76 0.67
N ASN A 228 13.67 12.67 0.02
CA ASN A 228 13.22 13.38 -1.19
C ASN A 228 13.03 12.48 -2.43
N ASP A 229 13.34 11.19 -2.34
CA ASP A 229 13.18 10.24 -3.45
C ASP A 229 11.69 10.11 -3.84
N PHE A 230 10.78 10.18 -2.87
CA PHE A 230 9.35 10.09 -3.12
C PHE A 230 8.75 11.34 -3.76
N GLU A 231 9.19 12.53 -3.38
CA GLU A 231 8.74 13.78 -4.01
C GLU A 231 8.95 13.73 -5.54
N THR A 232 9.98 13.00 -5.97
CA THR A 232 10.25 12.77 -7.39
C THR A 232 9.25 11.77 -7.98
N GLU A 233 9.06 10.60 -7.37
CA GLU A 233 8.12 9.57 -7.84
C GLU A 233 6.66 10.04 -7.85
N TYR A 234 6.24 10.82 -6.85
CA TYR A 234 4.91 11.43 -6.81
C TYR A 234 4.73 12.50 -7.88
N LYS A 235 5.73 13.37 -8.10
CA LYS A 235 5.68 14.36 -9.19
C LYS A 235 5.60 13.69 -10.55
N GLU A 236 6.39 12.65 -10.78
CA GLU A 236 6.31 11.84 -12.00
C GLU A 236 4.93 11.20 -12.17
N TYR A 237 4.32 10.72 -11.09
CA TYR A 237 2.95 10.20 -11.10
C TYR A 237 1.91 11.28 -11.43
N LEU A 238 2.04 12.47 -10.84
CA LEU A 238 1.18 13.63 -11.13
C LEU A 238 1.30 14.08 -12.58
N GLU A 239 2.52 14.14 -13.11
CA GLU A 239 2.80 14.45 -14.51
C GLU A 239 2.18 13.42 -15.46
N TYR A 240 2.30 12.13 -15.12
CA TYR A 240 1.64 11.04 -15.86
C TYR A 240 0.11 11.18 -15.86
N LYS A 241 -0.53 11.34 -14.69
CA LYS A 241 -2.00 11.51 -14.60
C LYS A 241 -2.47 12.78 -15.32
N ALA A 242 -1.70 13.88 -15.25
CA ALA A 242 -1.99 15.09 -16.01
C ALA A 242 -1.90 14.86 -17.53
N SER A 243 -0.95 14.03 -17.99
CA SER A 243 -0.82 13.67 -19.40
C SER A 243 -1.92 12.72 -19.90
N GLU A 244 -2.39 11.79 -19.06
CA GLU A 244 -3.50 10.89 -19.37
C GLU A 244 -4.82 11.67 -19.50
N TYR A 245 -5.07 12.62 -18.60
CA TYR A 245 -6.20 13.53 -18.71
C TYR A 245 -6.14 14.33 -20.02
N ALA A 246 -4.97 14.88 -20.37
CA ALA A 246 -4.76 15.61 -21.62
C ALA A 246 -4.99 14.74 -22.88
N LEU A 247 -4.61 13.45 -22.86
CA LEU A 247 -4.83 12.51 -23.96
C LEU A 247 -6.30 12.04 -24.04
N SER A 248 -7.00 11.95 -22.91
CA SER A 248 -8.42 11.58 -22.86
C SER A 248 -9.35 12.66 -23.42
N THR A 249 -8.88 13.91 -23.47
CA THR A 249 -9.62 15.06 -23.99
C THR A 249 -9.52 15.25 -25.50
N ASP A 250 -8.86 14.34 -26.23
CA ASP A 250 -8.60 14.45 -27.67
C ASP A 250 -9.78 14.03 -28.58
N ASP A 251 -10.95 13.67 -28.06
CA ASP A 251 -12.15 13.51 -28.87
C ASP A 251 -13.43 14.02 -28.17
N PHE A 252 -13.84 15.23 -28.60
CA PHE A 252 -15.20 15.74 -28.87
C PHE A 252 -15.43 17.15 -28.30
N ASN A 253 -15.61 18.12 -29.21
CA ASN A 253 -16.10 19.49 -29.00
C ASN A 253 -17.24 19.59 -27.95
N ALA A 254 -16.92 19.70 -26.67
CA ALA A 254 -17.86 20.11 -25.62
C ALA A 254 -17.08 20.71 -24.45
N GLY A 255 -17.06 22.05 -24.36
CA GLY A 255 -16.43 22.76 -23.26
C GLY A 255 -16.98 22.37 -21.90
N PHE A 256 -16.09 22.28 -20.90
CA PHE A 256 -16.17 22.75 -19.49
C PHE A 256 -14.85 22.34 -18.76
N PRO A 257 -14.51 22.81 -17.55
CA PRO A 257 -13.61 23.94 -17.32
C PRO A 257 -12.39 23.52 -16.50
N PHE A 258 -11.31 23.04 -17.12
CA PHE A 258 -9.97 23.09 -16.53
C PHE A 258 -8.91 23.01 -17.62
N SER A 259 -8.96 23.96 -18.54
CA SER A 259 -7.76 24.40 -19.24
C SER A 259 -7.14 25.47 -18.34
N ALA A 260 -5.86 25.36 -17.99
CA ALA A 260 -5.09 26.60 -17.91
C ALA A 260 -5.14 27.15 -19.34
N PRO A 261 -5.89 28.24 -19.62
CA PRO A 261 -6.06 28.68 -20.98
C PRO A 261 -4.70 29.24 -21.41
N GLY A 262 -4.10 28.69 -22.47
CA GLY A 262 -3.21 29.50 -23.27
C GLY A 262 -4.05 30.64 -23.84
N CYS A 263 -3.60 31.88 -23.67
CA CYS A 263 -4.32 33.10 -24.05
C CYS A 263 -4.44 33.31 -25.59
N ALA A 264 -4.11 32.30 -26.41
CA ALA A 264 -4.10 32.40 -27.87
C ALA A 264 -5.51 32.61 -28.44
N GLY A 265 -5.70 33.71 -29.18
CA GLY A 265 -6.94 34.01 -29.90
C GLY A 265 -8.04 34.69 -29.08
N GLN A 266 -7.78 35.02 -27.81
CA GLN A 266 -8.71 35.77 -26.97
C GLN A 266 -8.56 37.28 -27.16
N ALA A 267 -9.68 38.02 -27.08
CA ALA A 267 -9.70 39.47 -27.29
C ALA A 267 -8.78 40.19 -26.29
N GLY A 268 -7.66 40.72 -26.77
CA GLY A 268 -6.65 41.38 -25.96
C GLY A 268 -5.40 40.56 -25.65
N CYS A 269 -5.23 39.35 -26.22
CA CYS A 269 -4.00 38.56 -26.12
C CYS A 269 -3.46 38.15 -27.50
N ALA A 270 -2.16 37.88 -27.60
CA ALA A 270 -1.50 37.56 -28.87
C ALA A 270 -1.98 36.21 -29.45
N ALA A 271 -2.19 36.16 -30.76
CA ALA A 271 -2.85 35.04 -31.44
C ALA A 271 -2.08 33.70 -31.40
N GLU A 272 -0.79 33.71 -31.01
CA GLU A 272 0.10 32.54 -31.08
C GLU A 272 0.70 32.13 -29.71
N SER A 273 0.25 32.72 -28.59
CA SER A 273 0.87 32.47 -27.28
C SER A 273 0.20 31.34 -26.49
N THR A 274 0.96 30.29 -26.16
CA THR A 274 0.55 29.18 -25.27
C THR A 274 0.68 29.49 -23.78
N GLU A 275 1.19 30.67 -23.40
CA GLU A 275 1.40 31.10 -22.01
C GLU A 275 0.69 32.43 -21.70
N CYS A 276 0.00 32.53 -20.57
CA CYS A 276 -0.57 33.77 -20.06
C CYS A 276 0.42 34.48 -19.12
N GLY A 277 1.08 35.53 -19.62
CA GLY A 277 1.98 36.39 -18.84
C GLY A 277 1.84 37.86 -19.23
N ALA A 278 2.43 38.77 -18.46
CA ALA A 278 2.30 40.23 -18.66
C ALA A 278 2.77 40.73 -20.04
N LYS A 279 3.54 39.92 -20.78
CA LYS A 279 4.03 40.23 -22.13
C LYS A 279 3.06 39.81 -23.24
N THR A 280 2.10 38.93 -22.95
CA THR A 280 1.24 38.28 -23.97
C THR A 280 -0.22 38.73 -23.92
N CYS A 281 -0.64 39.47 -22.88
CA CYS A 281 -1.99 40.00 -22.73
C CYS A 281 -2.05 41.49 -22.37
N SER A 282 -3.08 42.18 -22.87
CA SER A 282 -3.29 43.61 -22.64
C SER A 282 -3.70 43.90 -21.19
N PRO A 283 -3.32 45.08 -20.64
CA PRO A 283 -3.63 45.43 -19.25
C PRO A 283 -5.13 45.40 -18.89
N ALA A 284 -6.01 45.72 -19.86
CA ALA A 284 -7.46 45.74 -19.66
C ALA A 284 -8.12 44.33 -19.59
N ALA A 285 -7.35 43.28 -19.85
CA ALA A 285 -7.81 41.88 -19.82
C ALA A 285 -7.33 41.12 -18.57
N CYS A 286 -6.32 41.62 -17.84
CA CYS A 286 -5.74 40.93 -16.70
C CYS A 286 -6.72 40.89 -15.51
N GLY A 287 -6.95 39.70 -14.94
CA GLY A 287 -7.92 39.47 -13.86
C GLY A 287 -9.37 39.19 -14.31
N LYS A 288 -9.66 39.23 -15.61
CA LYS A 288 -10.89 38.61 -16.16
C LYS A 288 -10.70 37.09 -16.20
N GLU A 289 -11.79 36.30 -16.20
CA GLU A 289 -11.74 34.81 -16.29
C GLU A 289 -10.80 34.29 -17.38
N VAL A 290 -10.64 35.09 -18.42
CA VAL A 290 -9.86 34.88 -19.64
C VAL A 290 -8.33 34.94 -19.42
N CYS A 291 -7.83 35.69 -18.42
CA CYS A 291 -6.40 35.86 -18.15
C CYS A 291 -6.11 35.68 -16.65
N GLN A 292 -6.10 34.44 -16.18
CA GLN A 292 -5.80 34.09 -14.80
C GLN A 292 -4.54 33.22 -14.70
N GLY A 293 -3.54 33.71 -13.99
CA GLY A 293 -2.27 33.04 -13.72
C GLY A 293 -1.50 33.78 -12.63
N PRO A 294 -0.50 33.15 -11.99
CA PRO A 294 0.21 33.74 -10.84
C PRO A 294 0.92 35.07 -11.18
N GLU A 295 1.22 35.32 -12.45
CA GLU A 295 1.82 36.57 -12.93
C GLU A 295 0.80 37.64 -13.40
N CYS A 296 -0.48 37.29 -13.57
CA CYS A 296 -1.54 38.21 -14.04
C CYS A 296 -2.55 38.53 -12.93
N SER A 297 -2.08 39.23 -11.90
CA SER A 297 -2.91 39.79 -10.83
C SER A 297 -3.14 41.30 -11.05
N PRO A 298 -4.31 41.86 -10.69
CA PRO A 298 -4.55 43.31 -10.70
C PRO A 298 -3.51 44.11 -9.88
N ALA A 299 -2.85 43.47 -8.91
CA ALA A 299 -1.81 44.08 -8.09
C ALA A 299 -0.44 44.19 -8.79
N VAL A 300 -0.24 43.42 -9.87
CA VAL A 300 1.02 43.29 -10.62
C VAL A 300 0.90 43.97 -12.00
N CYS A 301 -0.32 44.05 -12.55
CA CYS A 301 -0.59 44.75 -13.78
C CYS A 301 -0.36 46.27 -13.62
N GLY A 302 0.62 46.83 -14.35
CA GLY A 302 0.94 48.26 -14.35
C GLY A 302 2.05 48.71 -13.37
N LYS A 303 2.76 47.82 -12.68
CA LYS A 303 3.94 48.18 -11.86
C LYS A 303 5.26 47.88 -12.55
N GLU A 304 6.13 48.89 -12.60
CA GLU A 304 7.55 49.05 -13.01
C GLU A 304 8.25 48.14 -14.05
N SER A 305 7.76 46.95 -14.36
CA SER A 305 8.34 46.06 -15.37
C SER A 305 7.96 46.43 -16.82
N CYS A 306 7.08 47.43 -17.01
CA CYS A 306 6.60 47.89 -18.33
C CYS A 306 7.36 49.14 -18.81
N LYS A 307 8.46 48.95 -19.56
CA LYS A 307 8.98 50.00 -20.45
C LYS A 307 8.48 49.76 -21.87
N GLY A 308 7.58 50.62 -22.35
CA GLY A 308 7.28 50.71 -23.80
C GLY A 308 5.85 51.15 -24.17
N ALA A 309 5.74 52.40 -24.64
CA ALA A 309 4.87 52.98 -25.68
C ALA A 309 3.37 52.60 -25.86
N GLN A 310 2.72 51.82 -25.01
CA GLN A 310 1.30 51.49 -25.20
C GLN A 310 0.51 51.50 -23.89
N CYS A 311 0.09 52.68 -23.43
CA CYS A 311 -1.01 52.82 -22.47
C CYS A 311 -1.73 54.14 -22.72
N ASP A 312 -2.98 54.06 -23.14
CA ASP A 312 -3.87 55.21 -23.33
C ASP A 312 -4.35 55.73 -21.97
N THR A 313 -4.33 57.04 -21.81
CA THR A 313 -4.50 57.74 -20.51
C THR A 313 -5.90 57.64 -19.89
N GLU A 314 -6.86 56.97 -20.53
CA GLU A 314 -8.23 56.83 -20.04
C GLU A 314 -8.46 55.61 -19.11
N ALA A 315 -7.53 54.64 -19.04
CA ALA A 315 -7.70 53.44 -18.21
C ALA A 315 -7.20 53.59 -16.75
N CYS A 316 -6.50 54.67 -16.43
CA CYS A 316 -6.00 54.94 -15.06
C CYS A 316 -6.99 55.79 -14.26
N GLY A 317 -8.14 55.20 -13.93
CA GLY A 317 -9.10 55.80 -13.02
C GLY A 317 -8.66 55.75 -11.55
N ASN A 318 -7.70 56.58 -11.13
CA ASN A 318 -7.59 57.03 -9.73
C ASN A 318 -6.67 58.27 -9.58
N PRO A 319 -7.10 59.37 -8.93
CA PRO A 319 -6.30 60.58 -8.73
C PRO A 319 -5.25 60.48 -7.60
N GLY A 320 -4.62 59.31 -7.44
CA GLY A 320 -3.66 59.03 -6.36
C GLY A 320 -2.18 59.05 -6.75
N CYS A 321 -1.84 59.06 -8.05
CA CYS A 321 -0.45 59.05 -8.51
C CYS A 321 0.00 60.43 -8.97
N ALA A 322 0.09 61.36 -8.02
CA ALA A 322 0.87 62.58 -8.17
C ALA A 322 1.84 62.69 -6.99
N LYS A 323 3.05 62.15 -7.18
CA LYS A 323 4.35 62.69 -6.78
C LYS A 323 5.46 61.71 -7.11
#